data_AF-A0A5K1BA99-F1
#
_entry.id   AF-A0A5K1BA99-F1
#
_cell.length_a   1.000
_cell.length_b   1.000
_cell.length_c   1.000
_cell.angle_alpha   90.00
_cell.angle_beta   90.00
_cell.angle_gamma   90.00
#
_symmetry.space_group_name_H-M   'P 1'
#
loop_
_entity.id
_entity.type
_entity.pdbx_description
1 polymer ?
#
loop_
_entity_poly.entity_id
_entity_poly.type
_entity_poly.pdbx_seq_one_letter_code
_entity_poly.pdbx_strand_id
1 'polypeptide(L)' 'MFSNTAIQLQPIFAQWIQNIHALAPSATAPGATVIQAGLGGGDLVV' A
#
# COMPACT_ATOMS: atom_id res chain seq x y z
N MET A 1 -20.89 -9.69 -13.54
CA MET A 1 -20.27 -9.80 -12.20
C MET A 1 -19.01 -8.95 -12.16
N PHE A 2 -18.65 -8.39 -11.00
CA PHE A 2 -17.40 -7.63 -10.83
C PHE A 2 -16.28 -8.58 -10.41
N SER A 3 -15.12 -8.50 -11.06
CA SER A 3 -13.93 -9.30 -10.75
C SER A 3 -12.69 -8.68 -11.38
N ASN A 4 -11.50 -9.11 -10.95
CA ASN A 4 -10.22 -8.61 -11.48
C ASN A 4 -10.01 -8.91 -12.98
N THR A 5 -10.73 -9.90 -13.52
CA THR A 5 -10.62 -10.30 -14.93
C THR A 5 -11.81 -9.83 -15.78
N ALA A 6 -12.93 -9.47 -15.14
CA ALA A 6 -14.12 -8.94 -15.81
C ALA A 6 -14.20 -7.43 -15.57
N ILE A 7 -15.29 -6.93 -14.96
CA ILE A 7 -15.40 -5.52 -14.61
C ILE A 7 -14.66 -5.28 -13.29
N GLN A 8 -13.54 -4.57 -13.36
CA GLN A 8 -12.67 -4.34 -12.23
C GLN A 8 -13.17 -3.17 -11.37
N LEU A 9 -13.16 -3.36 -10.06
CA LEU A 9 -13.39 -2.31 -9.07
C LEU A 9 -12.12 -2.14 -8.25
N GLN A 10 -11.18 -1.36 -8.75
CA GLN A 10 -9.87 -1.20 -8.11
C GLN A 10 -9.95 -0.18 -6.95
N PRO A 11 -9.38 -0.48 -5.76
CA PRO A 11 -9.33 0.45 -4.64
C PRO A 11 -8.15 1.42 -4.80
N ILE A 12 -8.15 2.21 -5.88
CA ILE A 12 -7.02 3.07 -6.29
C ILE A 12 -6.63 4.05 -5.17
N PHE A 13 -7.60 4.56 -4.41
CA PHE A 13 -7.33 5.45 -3.29
C PHE A 13 -6.63 4.74 -2.12
N ALA A 14 -7.02 3.50 -1.82
CA ALA A 14 -6.32 2.72 -0.81
C ALA A 14 -4.88 2.47 -1.26
N GLN A 15 -4.67 2.05 -2.51
CA GLN A 15 -3.32 1.85 -3.05
C GLN A 15 -2.46 3.12 -2.99
N TRP A 16 -3.04 4.27 -3.33
CA TRP A 16 -2.35 5.54 -3.24
C TRP A 16 -1.93 5.87 -1.80
N ILE A 17 -2.82 5.74 -0.82
CA ILE A 17 -2.50 5.97 0.60
C ILE A 17 -1.40 5.02 1.08
N GLN A 18 -1.47 3.74 0.70
CA GLN A 18 -0.44 2.76 1.07
C GLN A 18 0.93 3.14 0.52
N ASN A 19 1.00 3.65 -0.71
CA ASN A 19 2.26 4.11 -1.30
C ASN A 19 2.84 5.32 -0.57
N ILE A 20 1.99 6.25 -0.12
CA ILE A 20 2.44 7.41 0.67
C ILE A 20 3.02 6.97 2.01
N HIS A 21 2.38 6.03 2.71
CA HIS A 21 2.90 5.52 3.98
C HIS A 21 4.21 4.74 3.80
N ALA A 22 4.39 4.01 2.70
CA ALA A 22 5.64 3.30 2.40
C ALA A 22 6.83 4.27 2.22
N LEU A 23 6.59 5.45 1.66
CA LEU A 23 7.64 6.45 1.38
C LEU A 23 7.82 7.49 2.50
N ALA A 24 6.91 7.53 3.49
CA ALA A 24 6.93 8.51 4.56
C ALA A 24 8.25 8.56 5.37
N PRO A 25 8.92 7.45 5.71
CA PRO A 25 10.15 7.49 6.53
C PRO A 25 11.33 8.20 5.88
N SER A 26 11.36 8.26 4.55
CA SER A 26 12.40 8.96 3.79
C SER A 26 12.04 10.42 3.49
N ALA A 27 10.82 10.86 3.84
CA ALA A 27 10.31 12.17 3.47
C ALA A 27 9.56 12.85 4.61
N THR A 28 8.27 12.54 4.77
CA THR A 28 7.34 13.30 5.62
C THR A 28 7.39 12.92 7.09
N ALA A 29 7.95 11.76 7.43
CA ALA A 29 8.13 11.30 8.80
C ALA A 29 9.51 10.64 9.02
N PRO A 30 10.63 11.39 8.92
CA PRO A 30 11.97 10.84 9.11
C PRO A 30 12.12 10.11 10.45
N GLY A 31 12.64 8.88 10.41
CA GLY A 31 12.87 8.06 11.60
C GLY A 31 11.64 7.30 12.13
N ALA A 32 10.46 7.45 11.50
CA ALA A 32 9.30 6.64 11.82
C ALA A 32 9.48 5.18 11.35
N THR A 33 9.09 4.22 12.19
CA THR A 33 9.05 2.80 11.81
C THR A 33 7.83 2.53 10.93
N VAL A 34 8.04 2.02 9.72
CA VAL A 34 6.94 1.53 8.88
C VAL A 34 6.44 0.22 9.45
N ILE A 35 5.21 0.24 9.96
CA ILE A 35 4.43 -0.98 10.14
C ILE A 35 3.73 -1.22 8.81
N GLN A 36 4.34 -2.05 7.97
CA GLN A 36 3.66 -2.55 6.78
C GLN A 36 2.62 -3.55 7.26
N ALA A 37 1.40 -3.08 7.52
CA ALA A 37 0.26 -3.99 7.60
C ALA A 37 0.27 -4.78 6.29
N GLY A 38 0.45 -6.11 6.36
CA GLY A 38 0.59 -7.04 5.24
C GLY A 38 -0.66 -7.09 4.35
N LEU A 39 -0.98 -5.96 3.74
CA LEU A 39 -2.09 -5.68 2.86
C LEU A 39 -1.49 -5.41 1.48
N GLY A 40 -0.88 -6.47 0.93
CA GLY A 40 -0.65 -6.65 -0.50
C GLY A 40 0.36 -5.74 -1.19
N GLY A 41 1.66 -6.03 -1.06
CA GLY A 41 2.58 -5.75 -2.18
C GLY A 41 4.03 -5.38 -1.86
N GLY A 42 4.38 -5.12 -0.60
CA GLY A 42 5.79 -4.96 -0.20
C GLY A 42 6.39 -6.26 0.30
N ASP A 43 7.72 -6.38 0.24
CA ASP A 43 8.47 -7.57 0.63
C ASP A 43 7.97 -8.12 1.98
N LEU A 44 7.59 -9.40 1.97
CA LEU A 44 7.33 -10.16 3.19
C LEU A 44 8.70 -10.45 3.79
N VAL A 45 9.21 -9.51 4.59
CA VAL A 45 10.28 -9.86 5.52
C VAL A 45 9.62 -10.77 6.56
N VAL A 46 9.84 -12.08 6.40
CA VAL A 46 9.57 -13.10 7.42
C VAL A 46 10.49 -12.89 8.60
#